data_AF-A0A0M7B9V0-F1
#
_entry.id   AF-A0A0M7B9V0-F1
#
_cell.length_a   1.000
_cell.length_b   1.000
_cell.length_c   1.000
_cell.angle_alpha   90.00
_cell.angle_beta   90.00
_cell.angle_gamma   90.00
#
_symmetry.space_group_name_H-M   'P 1'
#
loop_
_entity.id
_entity.type
_entity.pdbx_description
1 polymer ?
#
loop_
_entity_poly.entity_id
_entity_poly.type
_entity_poly.pdbx_seq_one_letter_code
_entity_poly.pdbx_strand_id
1 'polypeptide(L)'
;MDVSWRFEAAPGDDAGKVFRLTWNESGGPRVEPPSHQAFGKRMLERGIARELDGEVRLDDRPDGLVCEMIFPEGEMVSDACC
;
A
#
# COMPACT_ATOMS: atom_id res chain seq x y z
N MET A 1 -11.38 4.01 -10.02
CA MET A 1 -10.53 3.44 -8.95
C MET A 1 -10.75 1.95 -8.93
N ASP A 2 -9.66 1.20 -8.88
CA ASP A 2 -9.63 -0.27 -8.80
C ASP A 2 -8.79 -0.68 -7.59
N VAL A 3 -9.26 -1.66 -6.84
CA VAL A 3 -8.58 -2.19 -5.65
C VAL A 3 -8.58 -3.70 -5.75
N SER A 4 -7.40 -4.30 -5.64
CA SER A 4 -7.22 -5.75 -5.62
C SER A 4 -6.30 -6.16 -4.48
N TRP A 5 -6.49 -7.37 -3.96
CA TRP A 5 -5.63 -7.92 -2.93
C TRP A 5 -5.45 -9.42 -3.12
N ARG A 6 -4.34 -9.95 -2.59
CA ARG A 6 -4.06 -11.38 -2.55
C ARG A 6 -3.08 -11.72 -1.43
N PHE A 7 -3.16 -12.95 -0.95
CA PHE A 7 -2.07 -13.55 -0.20
C PHE A 7 -1.11 -14.25 -1.17
N GLU A 8 0.18 -14.11 -0.93
CA GLU A 8 1.23 -14.80 -1.66
C GLU A 8 2.27 -15.33 -0.68
N ALA A 9 3.08 -16.31 -1.11
CA ALA A 9 4.17 -16.80 -0.29
C ALA A 9 5.16 -15.66 0.00
N ALA A 10 5.64 -15.58 1.24
CA ALA A 10 6.69 -14.65 1.60
C ALA A 10 7.96 -14.96 0.77
N PRO A 11 8.70 -13.95 0.32
CA PRO A 11 9.98 -14.18 -0.33
C PRO A 11 11.02 -14.71 0.69
N GLY A 12 11.66 -15.84 0.39
CA GLY A 12 12.69 -16.46 1.24
C GLY A 12 12.35 -17.89 1.65
N ASP A 13 13.20 -18.49 2.50
CA ASP A 13 13.03 -19.86 3.01
C ASP A 13 12.03 -19.95 4.18
N ASP A 14 11.51 -18.81 4.67
CA ASP A 14 10.48 -18.79 5.70
C ASP A 14 9.11 -19.13 5.09
N ALA A 15 8.43 -20.12 5.67
CA ALA A 15 7.11 -20.60 5.25
C ALA A 15 5.95 -19.63 5.60
N GLY A 16 6.19 -18.32 5.47
CA GLY A 16 5.22 -17.26 5.73
C GLY A 16 4.36 -16.92 4.51
N LYS A 17 3.29 -16.17 4.74
CA LYS A 17 2.54 -15.48 3.68
C LYS A 17 2.60 -13.98 3.90
N VAL A 18 2.58 -13.25 2.80
CA VAL A 18 2.38 -11.81 2.78
C VAL A 18 1.04 -11.49 2.16
N PHE A 19 0.39 -10.47 2.68
CA PHE A 19 -0.76 -9.84 2.06
C PHE A 19 -0.25 -8.73 1.14
N ARG A 20 -0.67 -8.75 -0.12
CA ARG A 20 -0.40 -7.70 -1.11
C ARG A 20 -1.71 -7.06 -1.51
N LEU A 21 -1.80 -5.74 -1.36
CA LEU A 21 -2.90 -4.91 -1.85
C LEU A 21 -2.37 -3.95 -2.91
N THR A 22 -3.06 -3.88 -4.04
CA THR A 22 -2.81 -2.90 -5.10
C THR A 22 -4.03 -2.00 -5.26
N TRP A 23 -3.81 -0.70 -5.15
CA TRP A 23 -4.80 0.33 -5.39
C TRP A 23 -4.38 1.14 -6.61
N ASN A 24 -5.25 1.21 -7.62
CA ASN A 24 -5.04 1.95 -8.84
C ASN A 24 -6.11 3.05 -8.98
N GLU A 25 -5.67 4.30 -8.95
CA GLU A 25 -6.48 5.45 -9.29
C GLU A 25 -6.25 5.82 -10.76
N SER A 26 -7.32 6.08 -11.49
CA SER A 26 -7.25 6.46 -12.90
C SER A 26 -8.43 7.36 -13.26
N GLY A 27 -8.25 8.17 -14.31
CA GLY A 27 -9.30 9.08 -14.82
C GLY A 27 -9.41 10.40 -14.06
N GLY A 28 -8.43 10.73 -13.22
CA GLY A 28 -8.32 12.03 -12.60
C GLY A 28 -7.89 13.11 -13.62
N PRO A 29 -8.04 14.40 -13.28
CA PRO A 29 -7.41 15.46 -14.07
C PRO A 29 -5.90 15.22 -14.12
N ARG A 30 -5.25 15.52 -15.26
CA ARG A 30 -3.79 15.40 -15.38
C ARG A 30 -3.13 16.26 -14.29
N VAL A 31 -2.44 15.61 -13.36
CA VAL A 31 -1.69 16.28 -12.30
C VAL A 31 -0.21 16.26 -12.62
N GLU A 32 0.46 17.39 -12.42
CA GLU A 32 1.93 17.41 -12.36
C GLU A 32 2.39 16.69 -11.09
N PRO A 33 3.53 15.97 -11.10
CA PRO A 33 4.07 15.33 -9.92
C PRO A 33 4.19 16.38 -8.80
N PRO A 34 3.55 16.16 -7.64
CA PRO A 34 3.53 17.18 -6.60
C PRO A 34 4.95 17.35 -6.05
N SER A 35 5.40 18.61 -5.90
CA SER A 35 6.71 18.93 -5.32
C SER A 35 6.85 18.52 -3.85
N HIS A 36 5.73 18.17 -3.22
CA HIS A 36 5.64 17.69 -1.85
C HIS A 36 4.70 16.50 -1.75
N GLN A 37 5.04 15.59 -0.86
CA GLN A 37 4.25 14.41 -0.61
C GLN A 37 2.89 14.79 0.02
N ALA A 38 1.81 14.47 -0.67
CA ALA A 38 0.45 14.69 -0.19
C ALA A 38 0.25 14.00 1.17
N PHE A 39 -0.60 14.59 2.02
CA PHE A 39 -0.86 14.09 3.38
C PHE A 39 -1.28 12.61 3.40
N GLY A 40 -2.15 12.18 2.48
CA GLY A 40 -2.59 10.78 2.37
C GLY A 40 -1.45 9.80 2.09
N LYS A 41 -0.50 10.15 1.22
CA LYS A 41 0.69 9.31 0.93
C LYS A 41 1.56 9.13 2.16
N ARG A 42 1.77 10.21 2.93
CA ARG A 42 2.49 10.17 4.20
C ARG A 42 1.79 9.31 5.25
N MET A 43 0.45 9.28 5.26
CA MET A 43 -0.31 8.40 6.13
C MET A 43 -0.17 6.93 5.74
N LEU A 44 -0.28 6.62 4.45
CA LEU A 44 -0.11 5.24 3.96
C LEU A 44 1.26 4.69 4.31
N GLU A 45 2.32 5.43 3.98
CA GLU A 45 3.69 5.01 4.28
C GLU A 45 3.93 4.84 5.78
N ARG A 46 3.50 5.81 6.61
CA ARG A 46 3.76 5.75 8.06
C ARG A 46 2.90 4.75 8.79
N GLY A 47 1.63 4.59 8.39
CA GLY A 47 0.72 3.64 9.00
C GLY A 47 1.17 2.23 8.70
N ILE A 48 1.33 1.88 7.41
CA ILE A 48 1.62 0.51 7.00
C ILE A 48 3.05 0.10 7.38
N ALA A 49 4.03 0.98 7.20
CA ALA A 49 5.40 0.63 7.57
C ALA A 49 5.63 0.54 9.08
N ARG A 50 4.82 1.21 9.91
CA ARG A 50 5.00 1.17 11.38
C ARG A 50 4.07 0.20 12.09
N GLU A 51 2.84 0.02 11.61
CA GLU A 51 1.82 -0.78 12.29
C GLU A 51 1.77 -2.21 11.78
N LEU A 52 2.16 -2.44 10.51
CA LEU A 52 2.03 -3.76 9.86
C LEU A 52 3.38 -4.37 9.48
N ASP A 53 4.50 -3.79 9.91
CA ASP A 53 5.87 -4.15 9.46
C ASP A 53 5.95 -4.30 7.93
N GLY A 54 5.27 -3.38 7.23
CA GLY A 54 4.99 -3.48 5.80
C GLY A 54 5.82 -2.54 4.92
N GLU A 55 5.78 -2.81 3.62
CA GLU A 55 6.32 -1.94 2.59
C GLU A 55 5.17 -1.25 1.84
N VAL A 56 5.33 0.04 1.55
CA VAL A 56 4.45 0.79 0.65
C VAL A 56 5.25 1.30 -0.54
N ARG A 57 4.77 1.04 -1.74
CA ARG A 57 5.32 1.55 -2.99
C ARG A 57 4.28 2.41 -3.69
N LEU A 58 4.68 3.63 -4.03
CA LEU A 58 3.85 4.59 -4.74
C LEU A 58 4.47 4.87 -6.11
N ASP A 59 3.65 4.74 -7.15
CA ASP A 59 3.99 5.01 -8.55
C ASP A 59 3.05 6.10 -9.08
N ASP A 60 3.57 7.33 -9.11
CA ASP A 60 2.88 8.53 -9.57
C ASP A 60 2.90 8.60 -11.10
N ARG A 61 1.79 8.21 -11.74
CA ARG A 61 1.65 8.23 -13.19
C ARG A 61 0.85 9.46 -13.64
N PRO A 62 1.07 9.96 -14.86
CA PRO A 62 0.30 11.09 -15.39
C PRO A 62 -1.22 10.86 -15.48
N ASP A 63 -1.64 9.60 -15.56
CA ASP A 63 -3.04 9.16 -15.66
C ASP A 63 -3.66 8.74 -14.30
N GLY A 64 -2.85 8.73 -13.24
CA GLY A 64 -3.28 8.46 -11.87
C GLY A 64 -2.20 7.76 -11.01
N LEU A 65 -2.59 7.27 -9.84
CA LEU A 65 -1.67 6.69 -8.85
C LEU A 65 -1.79 5.17 -8.82
N VAL A 66 -0.65 4.47 -8.79
CA VAL A 66 -0.62 3.07 -8.36
C VAL A 66 0.06 2.99 -7.00
N CYS A 67 -0.65 2.44 -6.02
CA CYS A 67 -0.17 2.18 -4.68
C CYS A 67 -0.13 0.67 -4.45
N GLU A 68 0.99 0.16 -3.99
CA GLU A 68 1.18 -1.23 -3.60
C GLU A 68 1.59 -1.29 -2.13
N MET A 69 0.90 -2.14 -1.38
CA MET A 69 1.09 -2.31 0.06
C MET A 69 1.32 -3.79 0.34
N ILE A 70 2.42 -4.13 0.99
CA ILE A 70 2.84 -5.51 1.26
C ILE A 70 3.15 -5.64 2.74
N PHE A 71 2.56 -6.60 3.44
CA PHE A 71 2.86 -6.85 4.85
C PHE A 71 2.62 -8.32 5.23
N PRO A 72 3.26 -8.85 6.28
CA PRO A 72 3.07 -10.22 6.73
C PRO A 72 1.64 -10.52 7.18
N GLU A 73 1.13 -11.74 6.93
CA GLU A 73 -0.22 -12.17 7.34
C GLU A 73 -0.45 -12.05 8.87
N GLY A 74 0.59 -12.27 9.67
CA GLY A 74 0.52 -12.25 11.14
C GLY A 74 0.36 -10.86 11.77
N GLU A 75 0.63 -9.79 11.01
CA GLU A 75 0.60 -8.41 11.50
C GLU A 75 -0.77 -7.74 11.29
N MET A 76 -1.77 -8.47 10.81
CA MET A 76 -3.16 -8.03 10.75
C MET A 76 -3.77 -7.95 12.16
N VAL A 77 -3.28 -7.02 12.98
CA VAL A 77 -3.80 -6.79 14.33
C VAL A 77 -5.16 -6.11 14.24
N SER A 78 -6.19 -6.87 14.58
CA SER A 78 -7.49 -6.35 14.95
C SER A 78 -7.35 -5.50 16.22
N ASP A 79 -7.41 -4.19 16.07
CA ASP A 79 -7.96 -3.32 17.11
C ASP A 79 -8.80 -2.22 16.45
N ALA A 80 -9.87 -2.65 15.80
CA ALA A 80 -11.07 -1.82 15.71
C ALA A 80 -11.74 -1.83 17.09
N CYS A 81 -11.12 -1.20 18.08
CA CYS A 81 -11.75 -0.96 19.38
C CYS A 81 -12.12 0.52 19.51
N CYS A 82 -13.43 0.75 19.36
CA CYS A 82 -14.27 1.86 19.85
C CYS A 82 -13.86 3.31 19.57
#